data_AF-A0A2V1BBN8-F1
#
_entry.id   AF-A0A2V1BBN8-F1
#
_cell.length_a   1.000
_cell.length_b   1.000
_cell.length_c   1.000
_cell.angle_alpha   90.00
_cell.angle_beta   90.00
_cell.angle_gamma   90.00
#
_symmetry.space_group_name_H-M   'P 1'
#
loop_
_entity.id
_entity.type
_entity.pdbx_description
1 polymer ?
#
loop_
_entity_poly.entity_id
_entity_poly.type
_entity_poly.pdbx_seq_one_letter_code
_entity_poly.pdbx_strand_id
1 'polypeptide(L)'
;GSAAVPPGLFSKNATGRVSPLGKFTGFEDSIEYFFALEPVPSPLLYAVISSAKIVEFSSRYPEVAASVVYLETRINSASLPNQGQYLSTLKQVVFWRFDDKGAVLSYNAWIPNLNLWVGGQVDFANLSVQAETIQNLCPVIQRRCTDANKQHNDVAQCVSTLAAKPFGNYDEVWQDNVVCRSIHVVLTLVRPQVHCPHVGPTGGMKC
;
A
#
# COMPACT_ATOMS: atom_id res chain seq x y z
N GLY A 1 -5.39 -8.71 5.63
CA GLY A 1 -5.99 -7.98 6.78
C GLY A 1 -5.60 -8.64 8.10
N SER A 2 -6.07 -8.13 9.23
CA SER A 2 -5.62 -8.57 10.57
C SER A 2 -5.79 -10.05 10.87
N ALA A 3 -6.80 -10.70 10.29
CA ALA A 3 -7.02 -12.14 10.39
C ALA A 3 -5.86 -13.00 9.84
N ALA A 4 -5.01 -12.44 8.98
CA ALA A 4 -3.83 -13.12 8.42
C ALA A 4 -2.57 -12.97 9.30
N VAL A 5 -2.63 -12.19 10.38
CA VAL A 5 -1.45 -11.94 11.23
C VAL A 5 -1.21 -13.14 12.14
N PRO A 6 -0.02 -13.76 12.09
CA PRO A 6 0.33 -14.84 13.00
C PRO A 6 0.17 -14.42 14.48
N PRO A 7 -0.45 -15.26 15.34
CA PRO A 7 -0.60 -14.95 16.75
C PRO A 7 0.76 -14.64 17.41
N GLY A 8 0.81 -13.55 18.17
CA GLY A 8 2.02 -13.11 18.87
C GLY A 8 3.05 -12.37 18.01
N LEU A 9 2.85 -12.22 16.70
CA LEU A 9 3.77 -11.45 15.85
C LEU A 9 3.72 -9.95 16.15
N PHE A 10 2.51 -9.40 16.32
CA PHE A 10 2.30 -8.00 16.71
C PHE A 10 1.58 -7.93 18.05
N SER A 11 1.99 -6.99 18.89
CA SER A 11 1.32 -6.66 20.14
C SER A 11 -0.07 -6.10 19.85
N LYS A 12 -1.07 -6.34 20.72
CA LYS A 12 -2.40 -5.74 20.56
C LYS A 12 -2.39 -4.20 20.66
N ASN A 13 -1.33 -3.65 21.23
CA ASN A 13 -1.08 -2.22 21.32
C ASN A 13 -0.12 -1.71 20.23
N ALA A 14 0.06 -2.48 19.16
CA ALA A 14 0.98 -2.12 18.09
C ALA A 14 0.63 -0.76 17.49
N THR A 15 1.65 0.07 17.36
CA THR A 15 1.60 1.33 16.61
C THR A 15 2.66 1.33 15.53
N GLY A 16 2.57 2.24 14.58
CA GLY A 16 3.57 2.24 13.54
C GLY A 16 3.61 3.46 12.66
N ARG A 17 4.63 3.50 11.83
CA ARG A 17 4.75 4.47 10.77
C ARG A 17 5.42 3.81 9.58
N VAL A 18 4.89 4.06 8.39
CA VAL A 18 5.58 3.74 7.13
C VAL A 18 5.82 5.06 6.42
N SER A 19 7.07 5.47 6.26
CA SER A 19 7.45 6.52 5.32
C SER A 19 7.40 5.94 3.90
N PRO A 20 6.74 6.60 2.95
CA PRO A 20 6.07 7.92 3.04
C PRO A 20 4.58 7.92 3.44
N LEU A 21 3.91 6.78 3.60
CA LEU A 21 2.45 6.68 3.79
C LEU A 21 1.86 7.41 5.02
N GLY A 22 2.48 7.30 6.19
CA GLY A 22 1.96 7.96 7.38
C GLY A 22 2.06 7.15 8.67
N LYS A 23 1.36 7.63 9.70
CA LYS A 23 1.34 7.10 11.08
C LYS A 23 0.06 6.30 11.35
N PHE A 24 0.21 5.25 12.16
CA PHE A 24 -0.84 4.32 12.55
C PHE A 24 -0.86 4.20 14.07
N THR A 25 -2.04 4.39 14.66
CA THR A 25 -2.21 4.54 16.12
C THR A 25 -2.94 3.37 16.77
N GLY A 26 -3.51 2.46 15.97
CA GLY A 26 -4.16 1.24 16.44
C GLY A 26 -3.62 0.00 15.77
N PHE A 27 -3.93 -1.17 16.35
CA PHE A 27 -3.48 -2.48 15.87
C PHE A 27 -3.86 -2.73 14.40
N GLU A 28 -5.15 -2.60 14.09
CA GLU A 28 -5.70 -2.84 12.75
C GLU A 28 -4.99 -1.98 11.69
N ASP A 29 -4.88 -0.67 11.95
CA ASP A 29 -4.23 0.26 11.03
C ASP A 29 -2.71 -0.02 10.92
N SER A 30 -2.08 -0.49 11.99
CA SER A 30 -0.63 -0.74 12.02
C SER A 30 -0.23 -2.01 11.28
N ILE A 31 -1.10 -3.02 11.21
CA ILE A 31 -0.80 -4.29 10.54
C ILE A 31 -1.37 -4.35 9.13
N GLU A 32 -2.44 -3.60 8.83
CA GLU A 32 -3.08 -3.62 7.52
C GLU A 32 -2.08 -3.37 6.39
N TYR A 33 -1.14 -2.45 6.57
CA TYR A 33 -0.13 -2.15 5.55
C TYR A 33 0.89 -3.27 5.33
N PHE A 34 1.14 -4.13 6.32
CA PHE A 34 1.98 -5.32 6.14
C PHE A 34 1.26 -6.47 5.45
N PHE A 35 -0.06 -6.61 5.67
CA PHE A 35 -0.82 -7.80 5.29
C PHE A 35 -1.97 -7.54 4.29
N ALA A 36 -2.14 -6.31 3.82
CA ALA A 36 -3.18 -5.93 2.86
C ALA A 36 -2.65 -5.07 1.69
N LEU A 37 -1.46 -4.47 1.81
CA LEU A 37 -0.75 -3.87 0.67
C LEU A 37 0.23 -4.83 -0.02
N GLU A 38 0.31 -6.09 0.42
CA GLU A 38 0.98 -7.08 -0.38
C GLU A 38 0.27 -7.17 -1.75
N PRO A 39 1.00 -7.04 -2.87
CA PRO A 39 0.42 -7.16 -4.19
C PRO A 39 -0.31 -8.49 -4.32
N VAL A 40 -1.63 -8.44 -4.51
CA VAL A 40 -2.45 -9.61 -4.80
C VAL A 40 -2.53 -9.75 -6.32
N PRO A 41 -2.24 -10.93 -6.88
CA PRO A 41 -2.18 -11.11 -8.33
C PRO A 41 -3.59 -11.02 -8.90
N SER A 42 -3.94 -9.82 -9.36
CA SER A 42 -5.25 -9.51 -9.93
C SER A 42 -5.08 -8.49 -11.05
N PRO A 43 -6.01 -8.46 -12.03
CA PRO A 43 -6.03 -7.39 -13.02
C PRO A 43 -6.06 -6.03 -12.31
N LEU A 44 -5.19 -5.07 -12.65
CA LEU A 44 -4.35 -4.99 -13.85
C LEU A 44 -2.87 -5.38 -13.67
N LEU A 45 -2.42 -5.65 -12.46
CA LEU A 45 -0.99 -5.67 -12.14
C LEU A 45 -0.40 -7.08 -12.03
N TYR A 46 -1.20 -8.07 -11.65
CA TYR A 46 -0.79 -9.47 -11.44
C TYR A 46 0.51 -9.66 -10.63
N ALA A 47 0.93 -8.64 -9.90
CA ALA A 47 2.18 -8.63 -9.17
C ALA A 47 2.03 -9.35 -7.85
N VAL A 48 3.12 -9.97 -7.38
CA VAL A 48 3.27 -10.56 -6.04
C VAL A 48 4.66 -10.24 -5.51
N ILE A 49 4.83 -10.25 -4.18
CA ILE A 49 6.16 -10.38 -3.57
C ILE A 49 6.56 -11.86 -3.67
N SER A 50 7.59 -12.16 -4.46
CA SER A 50 8.07 -13.53 -4.69
C SER A 50 9.11 -13.99 -3.67
N SER A 51 9.85 -13.04 -3.08
CA SER A 51 10.87 -13.34 -2.09
C SER A 51 11.13 -12.14 -1.16
N ALA A 52 11.60 -12.45 0.04
CA ALA A 52 12.06 -11.49 1.03
C ALA A 52 13.46 -11.88 1.49
N LYS A 53 14.45 -11.00 1.30
CA LYS A 53 15.83 -11.20 1.72
C LYS A 53 16.23 -10.16 2.75
N ILE A 54 16.49 -10.60 3.97
CA ILE A 54 17.12 -9.77 5.00
C ILE A 54 18.59 -9.62 4.61
N VAL A 55 19.01 -8.41 4.27
CA VAL A 55 20.39 -8.11 3.87
C VAL A 55 21.19 -7.46 5.00
N GLU A 56 20.50 -6.82 5.94
CA GLU A 56 21.10 -6.28 7.16
C GLU A 56 20.15 -6.52 8.32
N PHE A 57 20.72 -6.91 9.47
CA PHE A 57 19.99 -7.01 10.73
C PHE A 57 20.93 -6.63 11.86
N SER A 58 20.45 -5.76 12.77
CA SER A 58 21.20 -5.37 13.95
C SER A 58 20.28 -5.30 15.15
N SER A 59 20.74 -5.87 16.27
CA SER A 59 20.08 -5.78 17.56
C SER A 59 21.15 -5.85 18.65
N ARG A 60 20.97 -5.05 19.70
CA ARG A 60 21.80 -5.09 20.92
C ARG A 60 21.03 -5.62 22.13
N TYR A 61 19.71 -5.44 22.13
CA TYR A 61 18.81 -5.85 23.19
C TYR A 61 17.54 -6.47 22.58
N PRO A 62 16.88 -7.43 23.25
CA PRO A 62 15.69 -8.11 22.72
C PRO A 62 14.56 -7.18 22.32
N GLU A 63 14.45 -6.01 22.95
CA GLU A 63 13.35 -5.06 22.78
C GLU A 63 13.54 -4.16 21.55
N VAL A 64 14.70 -4.18 20.89
CA VAL A 64 15.00 -3.31 19.74
C VAL A 64 15.75 -4.04 18.62
N ALA A 65 15.36 -3.75 17.39
CA ALA A 65 16.10 -4.20 16.21
C ALA A 65 16.02 -3.17 15.08
N ALA A 66 16.98 -3.25 14.16
CA ALA A 66 16.92 -2.59 12.87
C ALA A 66 17.14 -3.63 11.77
N SER A 67 16.41 -3.53 10.67
CA SER A 67 16.54 -4.44 9.53
C SER A 67 16.50 -3.70 8.21
N VAL A 68 17.24 -4.23 7.22
CA VAL A 68 17.06 -3.92 5.81
C VAL A 68 16.62 -5.18 5.09
N VAL A 69 15.47 -5.10 4.43
CA VAL A 69 14.87 -6.21 3.68
C VAL A 69 14.70 -5.79 2.23
N TYR A 70 15.09 -6.67 1.31
CA TYR A 70 14.75 -6.57 -0.10
C TYR A 70 13.58 -7.49 -0.42
N LEU A 71 12.53 -6.92 -0.98
CA LEU A 71 11.30 -7.61 -1.37
C LEU A 71 11.26 -7.63 -2.90
N GLU A 72 11.50 -8.80 -3.49
CA GLU A 72 11.42 -8.97 -4.93
C GLU A 72 9.97 -9.11 -5.36
N THR A 73 9.58 -8.41 -6.42
CA THR A 73 8.25 -8.55 -7.02
C THR A 73 8.31 -9.18 -8.40
N ARG A 74 7.34 -10.03 -8.70
CA ARG A 74 7.21 -10.74 -9.98
C ARG A 74 5.77 -10.82 -10.44
N ILE A 75 5.57 -11.07 -11.72
CA ILE A 75 4.25 -11.41 -12.27
C ILE A 75 3.88 -12.83 -11.83
N ASN A 76 2.67 -12.98 -11.29
CA ASN A 76 2.07 -14.25 -10.95
C ASN A 76 0.65 -14.37 -11.51
N SER A 77 0.55 -14.73 -12.78
CA SER A 77 -0.66 -15.23 -13.42
C SER A 77 -0.35 -16.36 -14.39
N ALA A 78 -0.89 -17.55 -14.14
CA ALA A 78 -0.78 -18.69 -15.04
C ALA A 78 -1.40 -18.44 -16.44
N SER A 79 -2.25 -17.42 -16.58
CA SER A 79 -2.86 -17.04 -17.86
C SER A 79 -2.00 -16.12 -18.73
N LEU A 80 -0.88 -15.60 -18.19
CA LEU A 80 -0.03 -14.66 -18.91
C LEU A 80 1.26 -15.33 -19.41
N PRO A 81 1.73 -15.00 -20.63
CA PRO A 81 2.96 -15.58 -21.18
C PRO A 81 4.22 -15.14 -20.43
N ASN A 82 4.16 -14.08 -19.64
CA ASN A 82 5.25 -13.54 -18.82
C ASN A 82 5.14 -13.94 -17.34
N GLN A 83 4.49 -15.06 -17.04
CA GLN A 83 4.49 -15.67 -15.70
C GLN A 83 5.92 -15.75 -15.13
N GLY A 84 6.10 -15.28 -13.90
CA GLY A 84 7.40 -15.29 -13.23
C GLY A 84 8.39 -14.23 -13.73
N GLN A 85 7.96 -13.30 -14.59
CA GLN A 85 8.79 -12.15 -14.97
C GLN A 85 9.10 -11.28 -13.75
N TYR A 86 10.38 -10.92 -13.58
CA TYR A 86 10.82 -9.95 -12.59
C TYR A 86 10.23 -8.56 -12.90
N LEU A 87 9.70 -7.90 -11.87
CA LEU A 87 9.18 -6.53 -11.99
C LEU A 87 10.12 -5.53 -11.31
N SER A 88 10.36 -5.69 -10.01
CA SER A 88 11.15 -4.75 -9.23
C SER A 88 11.66 -5.36 -7.92
N THR A 89 12.50 -4.61 -7.21
CA THR A 89 12.90 -4.93 -5.84
C THR A 89 12.61 -3.72 -4.96
N LEU A 90 11.70 -3.87 -3.99
CA LEU A 90 11.48 -2.87 -2.96
C LEU A 90 12.54 -2.99 -1.87
N LYS A 91 13.01 -1.85 -1.38
CA LYS A 91 13.85 -1.78 -0.19
C LYS A 91 12.97 -1.37 0.98
N GLN A 92 13.02 -2.11 2.07
CA GLN A 92 12.37 -1.75 3.32
C GLN A 92 13.44 -1.62 4.40
N VAL A 93 13.51 -0.47 5.04
CA VAL A 93 14.35 -0.19 6.21
C VAL A 93 13.42 -0.03 7.39
N VAL A 94 13.62 -0.78 8.47
CA VAL A 94 12.71 -0.71 9.62
C VAL A 94 13.48 -0.66 10.93
N PHE A 95 13.05 0.25 11.81
CA PHE A 95 13.37 0.25 13.22
C PHE A 95 12.22 -0.36 14.00
N TRP A 96 12.50 -1.40 14.77
CA TRP A 96 11.52 -2.20 15.50
C TRP A 96 11.68 -1.98 17.00
N ARG A 97 10.54 -1.99 17.70
CA ARG A 97 10.48 -2.23 19.15
C ARG A 97 9.56 -3.41 19.43
N PHE A 98 9.96 -4.23 20.39
CA PHE A 98 9.22 -5.39 20.84
C PHE A 98 8.73 -5.21 22.28
N ASP A 99 7.60 -5.84 22.61
CA ASP A 99 7.14 -5.94 24.00
C ASP A 99 7.87 -7.07 24.77
N ASP A 100 7.51 -7.26 26.03
CA ASP A 100 8.09 -8.26 26.93
C ASP A 100 7.89 -9.71 26.47
N LYS A 101 6.98 -9.93 25.50
CA LYS A 101 6.70 -11.24 24.89
C LYS A 101 7.38 -11.40 23.53
N GLY A 102 8.16 -10.41 23.09
CA GLY A 102 8.82 -10.39 21.79
C GLY A 102 7.89 -10.03 20.62
N ALA A 103 6.65 -9.58 20.89
CA ALA A 103 5.75 -9.16 19.83
C ALA A 103 6.08 -7.72 19.39
N VAL A 104 5.90 -7.40 18.10
CA VAL A 104 6.14 -6.05 17.58
C VAL A 104 5.20 -5.06 18.26
N LEU A 105 5.75 -4.16 19.08
CA LEU A 105 5.03 -3.12 19.81
C LEU A 105 4.98 -1.81 19.02
N SER A 106 6.07 -1.46 18.34
CA SER A 106 6.08 -0.32 17.44
C SER A 106 7.12 -0.47 16.36
N TYR A 107 6.87 0.14 15.20
CA TYR A 107 7.84 0.17 14.11
C TYR A 107 7.89 1.54 13.43
N ASN A 108 9.05 1.87 12.88
CA ASN A 108 9.21 2.96 11.94
C ASN A 108 9.88 2.41 10.69
N ALA A 109 9.07 2.16 9.67
CA ALA A 109 9.48 1.62 8.39
C ALA A 109 9.66 2.74 7.36
N TRP A 110 10.59 2.53 6.44
CA TRP A 110 10.83 3.40 5.30
C TRP A 110 11.01 2.55 4.05
N ILE A 111 10.22 2.88 3.02
CA ILE A 111 10.33 2.27 1.69
C ILE A 111 10.75 3.37 0.72
N PRO A 112 12.07 3.59 0.50
CA PRO A 112 12.58 4.70 -0.32
C PRO A 112 12.20 4.62 -1.79
N ASN A 113 11.80 3.45 -2.28
CA ASN A 113 11.48 3.20 -3.68
C ASN A 113 10.07 2.62 -3.83
N LEU A 114 9.12 3.14 -3.04
CA LEU A 114 7.73 2.70 -3.04
C LEU A 114 7.07 2.82 -4.42
N ASN A 115 7.53 3.76 -5.25
CA ASN A 115 7.10 3.90 -6.65
C ASN A 115 7.24 2.62 -7.48
N LEU A 116 8.11 1.68 -7.07
CA LEU A 116 8.31 0.42 -7.78
C LEU A 116 7.33 -0.70 -7.35
N TRP A 117 6.41 -0.43 -6.42
CA TRP A 117 5.52 -1.42 -5.78
C TRP A 117 4.63 -2.18 -6.77
N VAL A 118 4.21 -1.53 -7.85
CA VAL A 118 3.22 -2.04 -8.80
C VAL A 118 3.68 -1.97 -10.26
N GLY A 119 4.88 -2.48 -10.56
CA GLY A 119 5.24 -2.77 -11.95
C GLY A 119 6.34 -1.91 -12.58
N GLY A 120 7.26 -1.38 -11.77
CA GLY A 120 8.49 -0.76 -12.27
C GLY A 120 8.48 0.78 -12.30
N GLN A 121 9.43 1.37 -13.03
CA GLN A 121 9.56 2.82 -13.17
C GLN A 121 8.47 3.38 -14.08
N VAL A 122 7.36 3.84 -13.49
CA VAL A 122 6.34 4.61 -14.19
C VAL A 122 6.74 6.08 -14.20
N ASP A 123 6.78 6.70 -15.38
CA ASP A 123 7.01 8.14 -15.51
C ASP A 123 5.72 8.91 -15.24
N PHE A 124 5.49 9.23 -13.97
CA PHE A 124 4.34 10.03 -13.55
C PHE A 124 4.47 11.52 -13.92
N ALA A 125 5.57 11.98 -14.51
CA ALA A 125 5.62 13.32 -15.10
C ALA A 125 4.87 13.39 -16.45
N ASN A 126 4.64 12.23 -17.08
CA ASN A 126 3.92 12.15 -18.35
C ASN A 126 2.40 12.27 -18.15
N LEU A 127 1.81 13.34 -18.69
CA LEU A 127 0.38 13.61 -18.56
C LEU A 127 -0.52 12.53 -19.15
N SER A 128 -0.09 11.82 -20.19
CA SER A 128 -0.85 10.70 -20.76
C SER A 128 -0.90 9.51 -19.79
N VAL A 129 0.21 9.23 -19.11
CA VAL A 129 0.29 8.18 -18.08
C VAL A 129 -0.57 8.56 -16.87
N GLN A 130 -0.59 9.83 -16.49
CA GLN A 130 -1.47 10.32 -15.43
C GLN A 130 -2.95 10.13 -15.78
N ALA A 131 -3.34 10.54 -16.99
CA ALA A 131 -4.71 10.39 -17.48
C ALA A 131 -5.13 8.90 -17.54
N GLU A 132 -4.27 8.04 -18.09
CA GLU A 132 -4.52 6.59 -18.13
C GLU A 132 -4.66 5.98 -16.73
N THR A 133 -3.83 6.40 -15.77
CA THR A 133 -3.92 5.96 -14.38
C THR A 133 -5.28 6.30 -13.77
N ILE A 134 -5.78 7.52 -13.99
CA ILE A 134 -7.10 7.94 -13.53
C ILE A 134 -8.21 7.11 -14.18
N GLN A 135 -8.13 6.91 -15.50
CA GLN A 135 -9.10 6.11 -16.26
C GLN A 135 -9.16 4.65 -15.79
N ASN A 136 -8.02 4.08 -15.38
CA ASN A 136 -7.97 2.73 -14.84
C ASN A 136 -8.40 2.65 -13.36
N LEU A 137 -8.12 3.70 -12.58
CA LEU A 137 -8.43 3.74 -11.15
C LEU A 137 -9.95 3.86 -10.90
N CYS A 138 -10.64 4.72 -11.63
CA CYS A 138 -12.05 5.04 -11.37
C CYS A 138 -13.02 3.85 -11.51
N PRO A 139 -12.92 2.98 -12.53
CA PRO A 139 -13.72 1.76 -12.61
C PRO A 139 -13.51 0.82 -11.41
N VAL A 140 -12.28 0.76 -10.87
CA VAL A 140 -11.97 -0.05 -9.69
C VAL A 140 -12.61 0.54 -8.45
N ILE A 141 -12.54 1.87 -8.25
CA ILE A 141 -13.22 2.56 -7.16
C ILE A 141 -14.72 2.30 -7.24
N GLN A 142 -15.34 2.51 -8.40
CA GLN A 142 -16.79 2.35 -8.58
C GLN A 142 -17.27 0.94 -8.28
N ARG A 143 -16.47 -0.07 -8.66
CA ARG A 143 -16.78 -1.49 -8.43
C ARG A 143 -16.62 -1.89 -6.95
N ARG A 144 -15.65 -1.32 -6.24
CA ARG A 144 -15.33 -1.72 -4.84
C ARG A 144 -16.08 -0.92 -3.79
N CYS A 145 -16.41 0.34 -4.08
CA CYS A 145 -17.07 1.25 -3.18
C CYS A 145 -18.54 1.44 -3.58
N THR A 146 -19.40 0.56 -3.09
CA THR A 146 -20.84 0.51 -3.37
C THR A 146 -21.66 0.85 -2.13
N ASP A 147 -22.98 1.00 -2.30
CA ASP A 147 -23.95 1.18 -1.21
C ASP A 147 -23.56 2.32 -0.25
N ALA A 148 -23.51 2.05 1.06
CA ALA A 148 -23.11 3.02 2.07
C ALA A 148 -21.66 3.55 1.90
N ASN A 149 -20.83 2.84 1.14
CA ASN A 149 -19.44 3.23 0.86
C ASN A 149 -19.29 3.92 -0.51
N LYS A 150 -20.37 4.17 -1.25
CA LYS A 150 -20.32 4.83 -2.56
C LYS A 150 -19.68 6.21 -2.46
N GLN A 151 -18.67 6.46 -3.29
CA GLN A 151 -17.90 7.72 -3.28
C GLN A 151 -18.18 8.63 -4.47
N HIS A 152 -18.51 8.02 -5.62
CA HIS A 152 -18.81 8.70 -6.88
C HIS A 152 -20.10 8.13 -7.45
N ASN A 153 -20.90 8.98 -8.09
CA ASN A 153 -22.16 8.65 -8.72
C ASN A 153 -21.96 7.64 -9.85
N ASP A 154 -20.94 7.88 -10.66
CA ASP A 154 -20.50 7.08 -11.79
C ASP A 154 -19.00 7.27 -12.08
N VAL A 155 -18.48 6.49 -13.03
CA VAL A 155 -17.06 6.51 -13.44
C VAL A 155 -16.67 7.87 -14.05
N ALA A 156 -17.56 8.53 -14.79
CA ALA A 156 -17.24 9.80 -15.44
C ALA A 156 -17.06 10.92 -14.40
N GLN A 157 -17.92 10.97 -13.38
CA GLN A 157 -17.76 11.88 -12.25
C GLN A 157 -16.45 11.60 -11.50
N CYS A 158 -16.10 10.34 -11.27
CA CYS A 158 -14.84 9.98 -10.65
C CYS A 158 -13.65 10.52 -11.46
N VAL A 159 -13.63 10.28 -12.78
CA VAL A 159 -12.56 10.74 -13.67
C VAL A 159 -12.44 12.26 -13.61
N SER A 160 -13.55 12.98 -13.74
CA SER A 160 -13.56 14.45 -13.66
C SER A 160 -13.05 14.96 -12.31
N THR A 161 -13.45 14.32 -11.21
CA THR A 161 -13.02 14.68 -9.85
C THR A 161 -11.53 14.46 -9.67
N LEU A 162 -11.00 13.32 -10.11
CA LEU A 162 -9.58 12.98 -9.94
C LEU A 162 -8.68 13.76 -10.91
N ALA A 163 -9.15 14.08 -12.12
CA ALA A 163 -8.42 14.92 -13.06
C ALA A 163 -8.23 16.36 -12.58
N ALA A 164 -9.09 16.82 -11.65
CA ALA A 164 -8.98 18.14 -11.02
C ALA A 164 -8.04 18.16 -9.80
N LYS A 165 -7.50 17.02 -9.38
CA LYS A 165 -6.60 16.90 -8.23
C LYS A 165 -5.14 16.86 -8.69
N PRO A 166 -4.18 17.30 -7.84
CA PRO A 166 -2.78 17.00 -8.09
C PRO A 166 -2.57 15.50 -8.29
N PHE A 167 -1.75 15.13 -9.26
CA PHE A 167 -1.46 13.71 -9.46
C PHE A 167 -0.66 13.14 -8.29
N GLY A 168 0.37 13.88 -7.85
CA GLY A 168 1.25 13.50 -6.75
C GLY A 168 2.39 12.58 -7.18
N ASN A 169 3.13 12.09 -6.20
CA ASN A 169 4.21 11.12 -6.36
C ASN A 169 4.21 10.15 -5.18
N TYR A 170 5.07 9.15 -5.24
CA TYR A 170 5.16 8.14 -4.18
C TYR A 170 5.88 8.60 -2.92
N ASP A 171 6.45 9.80 -2.88
CA ASP A 171 7.06 10.41 -1.68
C ASP A 171 6.03 11.17 -0.82
N GLU A 172 4.85 11.48 -1.38
CA GLU A 172 3.79 12.28 -0.77
C GLU A 172 2.41 11.56 -0.77
N VAL A 173 2.44 10.26 -0.50
CA VAL A 173 1.27 9.34 -0.46
C VAL A 173 0.34 9.52 0.75
N TRP A 174 0.26 10.74 1.26
CA TRP A 174 -0.56 11.18 2.40
C TRP A 174 -1.26 12.52 2.12
N GLN A 175 -1.06 13.09 0.94
CA GLN A 175 -1.72 14.32 0.49
C GLN A 175 -2.95 14.01 -0.36
N ASP A 176 -3.81 15.02 -0.56
CA ASP A 176 -4.98 14.93 -1.43
C ASP A 176 -4.61 14.87 -2.92
N ASN A 177 -4.11 13.71 -3.34
CA ASN A 177 -3.64 13.46 -4.70
C ASN A 177 -4.07 12.08 -5.23
N VAL A 178 -3.81 11.82 -6.52
CA VAL A 178 -4.21 10.57 -7.20
C VAL A 178 -3.38 9.38 -6.74
N VAL A 179 -2.07 9.55 -6.50
CA VAL A 179 -1.18 8.46 -6.05
C VAL A 179 -1.56 7.94 -4.65
N CYS A 180 -1.97 8.82 -3.72
CA CYS A 180 -2.52 8.41 -2.42
C CYS A 180 -3.75 7.49 -2.60
N ARG A 181 -4.64 7.84 -3.55
CA ARG A 181 -5.84 7.05 -3.84
C ARG A 181 -5.53 5.72 -4.52
N SER A 182 -4.49 5.63 -5.34
CA SER A 182 -4.07 4.36 -5.94
C SER A 182 -3.56 3.36 -4.92
N ILE A 183 -3.03 3.82 -3.77
CA ILE A 183 -2.73 2.94 -2.64
C ILE A 183 -4.02 2.55 -1.91
N HIS A 184 -4.85 3.54 -1.56
CA HIS A 184 -6.05 3.28 -0.77
C HIS A 184 -7.11 2.42 -1.49
N VAL A 185 -7.17 2.45 -2.82
CA VAL A 185 -8.10 1.58 -3.58
C VAL A 185 -7.79 0.10 -3.36
N VAL A 186 -6.54 -0.28 -3.11
CA VAL A 186 -6.16 -1.68 -2.81
C VAL A 186 -6.76 -2.11 -1.47
N LEU A 187 -6.70 -1.23 -0.47
CA LEU A 187 -7.20 -1.51 0.88
C LEU A 187 -8.73 -1.56 0.99
N THR A 188 -9.46 -1.05 -0.01
CA THR A 188 -10.93 -1.21 -0.07
C THR A 188 -11.39 -2.67 -0.14
N LEU A 189 -10.51 -3.60 -0.54
CA LEU A 189 -10.81 -5.05 -0.53
C LEU A 189 -10.89 -5.62 0.89
N VAL A 190 -10.28 -4.96 1.88
CA VAL A 190 -10.14 -5.48 3.24
C VAL A 190 -11.06 -4.73 4.22
N ARG A 191 -11.04 -3.40 4.18
CA ARG A 191 -11.87 -2.52 5.04
C ARG A 191 -12.52 -1.41 4.22
N PRO A 192 -13.51 -1.71 3.36
CA PRO A 192 -14.13 -0.72 2.47
C PRO A 192 -14.73 0.47 3.23
N GLN A 193 -15.32 0.25 4.40
CA GLN A 193 -15.87 1.30 5.25
C GLN A 193 -14.85 2.32 5.76
N VAL A 194 -13.56 1.94 5.80
CA VAL A 194 -12.46 2.83 6.19
C VAL A 194 -11.82 3.44 4.95
N HIS A 195 -11.55 2.64 3.92
CA HIS A 195 -10.74 3.09 2.78
C HIS A 195 -11.52 3.67 1.61
N CYS A 196 -12.81 3.39 1.47
CA CYS A 196 -13.62 4.03 0.44
C CYS A 196 -13.67 5.55 0.61
N PRO A 197 -13.91 6.12 1.81
CA PRO A 197 -13.77 7.56 2.02
C PRO A 197 -12.44 8.15 1.52
N HIS A 198 -11.35 7.39 1.60
CA HIS A 198 -10.03 7.87 1.20
C HIS A 198 -9.84 7.97 -0.32
N VAL A 199 -10.59 7.18 -1.10
CA VAL A 199 -10.57 7.27 -2.57
C VAL A 199 -11.66 8.20 -3.13
N GLY A 200 -12.45 8.81 -2.26
CA GLY A 200 -13.51 9.74 -2.60
C GLY A 200 -13.02 11.18 -2.86
N PRO A 201 -13.97 12.09 -3.19
CA PRO A 201 -13.65 13.49 -3.50
C PRO A 201 -12.95 14.24 -2.37
N THR A 202 -13.30 13.96 -1.11
CA THR A 202 -12.72 14.61 0.08
C THR A 202 -11.45 13.94 0.58
N GLY A 203 -11.18 12.72 0.12
CA GLY A 203 -10.04 11.91 0.55
C GLY A 203 -10.09 11.42 2.01
N GLY A 204 -11.20 11.66 2.70
CA GLY A 204 -11.47 11.10 4.02
C GLY A 204 -10.41 11.43 5.07
N MET A 205 -9.74 12.59 4.95
CA MET A 205 -8.66 13.06 5.83
C MET A 205 -7.41 12.17 5.83
N LYS A 206 -7.22 11.36 4.79
CA LYS A 206 -6.03 10.51 4.59
C LYS A 206 -5.36 10.81 3.26
N CYS A 207 -6.18 10.89 2.23
CA CYS A 207 -5.96 11.77 1.10
C CYS A 207 -6.94 12.97 1.29
#